data_AF-A0A4R6KKT3-F1
#
_entry.id   AF-A0A4R6KKT3-F1
#
_cell.length_a   1.000
_cell.length_b   1.000
_cell.length_c   1.000
_cell.angle_alpha   90.00
_cell.angle_beta   90.00
_cell.angle_gamma   90.00
#
_symmetry.space_group_name_H-M   'P 1'
#
loop_
_entity.id
_entity.type
_entity.pdbx_description
1 polymer ?
#
loop_
_entity_poly.entity_id
_entity_poly.type
_entity_poly.pdbx_seq_one_letter_code
_entity_poly.pdbx_strand_id
1 'polypeptide(L)' 'MVTEVETPSPEAGEVLVRVEASSVNGFDLATAAGLLLGMMEHRSPLIPGKAFAGTVVAVGAGGGGFRCW' A
#
# COMPACT_ATOMS: atom_id res chain seq x y z
N MET A 1 10.84 -13.21 2.81
CA MET A 1 11.77 -12.48 3.70
C MET A 1 11.06 -11.23 4.18
N VAL A 2 11.22 -10.85 5.43
CA VAL A 2 10.70 -9.59 5.98
C VAL A 2 11.86 -8.60 6.02
N THR A 3 11.61 -7.34 5.64
CA THR A 3 12.60 -6.25 5.68
C THR A 3 11.93 -5.00 6.20
N GLU A 4 12.68 -4.20 6.95
CA GLU A 4 12.27 -2.85 7.31
C GLU A 4 12.42 -1.92 6.09
N VAL A 5 11.52 -0.94 5.98
CA VAL A 5 11.52 0.10 4.95
C VAL A 5 11.15 1.44 5.57
N GLU A 6 11.51 2.53 4.91
CA GLU A 6 11.12 3.87 5.37
C GLU A 6 9.60 4.07 5.28
N THR A 7 9.05 4.81 6.25
CA THR A 7 7.64 5.18 6.21
C THR A 7 7.42 6.21 5.11
N PRO A 8 6.53 5.97 4.14
CA PRO A 8 6.28 6.93 3.07
C PRO A 8 5.56 8.18 3.61
N SER A 9 5.78 9.31 2.95
CA SER A 9 5.01 10.53 3.18
C SER A 9 3.97 10.67 2.07
N PRO A 10 2.70 11.02 2.38
CA PRO A 10 1.66 11.13 1.36
C PRO A 10 1.90 12.36 0.47
N GLU A 11 1.79 12.19 -0.84
CA GLU A 11 1.79 13.28 -1.82
C GLU A 11 0.42 13.98 -1.91
N ALA A 12 0.30 14.99 -2.76
CA ALA A 12 -0.97 15.67 -2.99
C ALA A 12 -2.04 14.68 -3.49
N GLY A 13 -3.20 14.67 -2.84
CA GLY A 13 -4.30 13.75 -3.13
C GLY A 13 -4.18 12.37 -2.46
N GLU A 14 -3.12 12.10 -1.70
CA GLU A 14 -2.90 10.82 -1.03
C GLU A 14 -3.20 10.86 0.48
N VAL A 15 -3.32 9.69 1.08
CA VAL A 15 -3.39 9.48 2.53
C VAL A 15 -2.39 8.44 2.98
N LEU A 16 -1.80 8.64 4.14
CA LEU A 16 -1.00 7.63 4.82
C LEU A 16 -1.88 6.86 5.79
N VAL A 17 -1.91 5.54 5.66
CA VAL A 17 -2.69 4.65 6.51
C VAL A 17 -1.75 3.78 7.34
N ARG A 18 -1.92 3.82 8.67
CA ARG A 18 -1.35 2.80 9.55
C ARG A 18 -2.23 1.56 9.45
N VAL A 19 -1.72 0.54 8.77
CA VAL A 19 -2.44 -0.71 8.55
C VAL A 19 -2.47 -1.52 9.84
N GLU A 20 -3.66 -1.88 10.32
CA GLU A 20 -3.84 -2.79 11.47
C GLU A 20 -4.14 -4.23 11.03
N ALA A 21 -4.75 -4.42 9.86
CA ALA A 21 -5.01 -5.74 9.30
C ALA A 21 -4.95 -5.72 7.76
N SER A 22 -4.46 -6.81 7.17
CA SER A 22 -4.48 -7.05 5.73
C SER A 22 -4.94 -8.48 5.48
N SER A 23 -5.72 -8.69 4.41
CA SER A 23 -6.02 -10.04 3.94
C SER A 23 -4.96 -10.50 2.94
N VAL A 24 -4.87 -11.81 2.74
CA VAL A 24 -4.04 -12.44 1.70
C VAL A 24 -4.96 -13.13 0.72
N ASN A 25 -4.79 -12.85 -0.56
CA ASN A 25 -5.63 -13.33 -1.64
C ASN A 25 -4.78 -13.94 -2.77
N GLY A 26 -5.45 -14.57 -3.74
CA GLY A 26 -4.77 -15.15 -4.91
C GLY A 26 -3.95 -14.13 -5.71
N PHE A 27 -4.36 -12.85 -5.72
CA PHE A 27 -3.60 -11.77 -6.33
C PHE A 27 -2.20 -11.63 -5.71
N ASP A 28 -2.11 -11.61 -4.38
CA ASP A 28 -0.84 -11.43 -3.67
C ASP A 28 0.14 -12.57 -3.99
N LEU A 29 -0.38 -13.81 -4.08
CA LEU A 29 0.40 -14.98 -4.49
C LEU A 29 0.86 -14.89 -5.95
N ALA A 30 -0.01 -14.46 -6.87
CA ALA A 30 0.33 -14.30 -8.28
C ALA A 30 1.39 -13.20 -8.48
N THR A 31 1.29 -12.08 -7.76
CA THR A 31 2.31 -11.03 -7.75
C THR A 31 3.64 -11.54 -7.21
N ALA A 32 3.64 -12.22 -6.07
CA ALA A 32 4.87 -12.76 -5.47
C ALA A 32 5.54 -13.84 -6.34
N ALA A 33 4.76 -14.61 -7.10
CA ALA A 33 5.25 -15.59 -8.06
C ALA A 33 5.71 -14.99 -9.41
N GLY A 34 5.57 -13.66 -9.60
CA GLY A 34 5.94 -12.98 -10.84
C GLY A 34 4.99 -13.21 -12.02
N LEU A 35 3.81 -13.80 -11.78
CA LEU A 35 2.85 -14.13 -12.85
C LEU A 35 2.19 -12.89 -13.47
N LEU A 36 2.29 -11.73 -12.81
CA LEU A 36 1.75 -10.46 -13.29
C LEU A 36 2.81 -9.57 -13.98
N LEU A 37 4.05 -10.03 -14.12
CA LEU A 37 5.11 -9.27 -14.77
C LEU A 37 4.73 -8.94 -16.22
N GLY A 38 4.88 -7.66 -16.60
CA GLY A 38 4.50 -7.15 -17.92
C GLY A 38 3.00 -6.90 -18.11
N MET A 39 2.15 -7.31 -17.14
CA MET A 39 0.70 -7.05 -17.18
C MET A 39 0.33 -5.75 -16.44
N MET A 40 1.16 -5.32 -15.49
CA MET A 40 1.00 -4.08 -14.73
C MET A 40 2.35 -3.52 -14.30
N GLU A 41 2.38 -2.26 -13.89
CA GLU A 41 3.59 -1.64 -13.36
C GLU A 41 3.98 -2.28 -12.02
N HIS A 42 5.25 -2.66 -11.89
CA HIS A 42 5.84 -3.16 -10.65
C HIS A 42 7.08 -2.32 -10.36
N ARG A 43 7.10 -1.64 -9.21
CA ARG A 43 8.26 -0.87 -8.74
C ARG A 43 8.93 -1.61 -7.59
N SER A 44 10.26 -1.72 -7.65
CA SER A 44 11.06 -2.32 -6.58
C SER A 44 11.52 -1.25 -5.59
N PRO A 45 11.54 -1.53 -4.27
CA PRO A 45 11.02 -2.75 -3.63
C PRO A 45 9.49 -2.82 -3.69
N LEU A 46 8.96 -3.98 -4.10
CA LEU A 46 7.53 -4.20 -4.23
C LEU A 46 6.94 -4.70 -2.90
N ILE A 47 5.92 -4.01 -2.39
CA ILE A 47 5.23 -4.35 -1.15
C ILE A 47 3.90 -5.04 -1.51
N PRO A 48 3.71 -6.34 -1.20
CA PRO A 48 2.44 -7.04 -1.43
C PRO A 48 1.37 -6.66 -0.40
N GLY A 49 0.10 -6.97 -0.68
CA GLY A 49 -1.04 -6.65 0.21
C GLY A 49 -2.05 -5.72 -0.45
N LYS A 50 -2.86 -6.25 -1.37
CA LYS A 50 -3.86 -5.48 -2.13
C LYS A 50 -4.99 -4.90 -1.27
N ALA A 51 -5.32 -5.54 -0.13
CA ALA A 51 -6.51 -5.25 0.66
C ALA A 51 -6.21 -5.17 2.16
N PHE A 52 -6.55 -4.04 2.78
CA PHE A 52 -6.24 -3.75 4.18
C PHE A 52 -7.33 -2.92 4.88
N ALA A 53 -7.27 -2.90 6.20
CA ALA A 53 -8.01 -2.00 7.08
C ALA A 53 -7.02 -1.32 8.04
N GLY A 54 -7.24 -0.03 8.27
CA GLY A 54 -6.23 0.85 8.84
C GLY A 54 -6.80 2.17 9.35
N THR A 55 -6.00 2.89 10.12
CA THR A 55 -6.27 4.28 10.52
C THR A 55 -5.52 5.27 9.62
N VAL A 56 -6.19 6.31 9.13
CA VAL A 56 -5.52 7.41 8.40
C VAL A 56 -4.71 8.25 9.41
N VAL A 57 -3.40 8.33 9.21
CA VAL A 57 -2.46 9.03 10.12
C VAL A 57 -1.86 10.31 9.53
N ALA A 58 -1.88 10.45 8.20
CA ALA A 58 -1.54 11.69 7.53
C ALA A 58 -2.36 11.85 6.24
N VAL A 59 -2.63 13.09 5.85
CA VAL A 59 -3.35 13.43 4.61
C VAL A 59 -2.52 14.44 3.84
N GLY A 60 -2.21 14.13 2.59
CA GLY A 60 -1.52 15.06 1.70
C GLY A 60 -2.43 16.21 1.25
N ALA A 61 -1.84 17.25 0.67
CA ALA A 61 -2.59 18.41 0.21
C ALA A 61 -3.72 18.00 -0.74
N GLY A 62 -4.95 18.47 -0.47
CA GLY A 62 -6.10 18.15 -1.32
C GLY A 62 -6.65 16.73 -1.22
N GLY A 63 -6.26 15.93 -0.21
CA GLY A 63 -6.85 14.61 0.10
C GLY A 63 -8.27 14.69 0.65
N GLY A 64 -9.17 15.38 -0.07
CA GLY A 64 -10.53 15.68 0.35
C GLY A 64 -11.34 14.42 0.69
N GLY A 65 -12.14 14.50 1.75
CA GLY A 65 -13.01 13.40 2.21
C GLY A 65 -12.41 12.53 3.31
N PHE A 66 -11.10 12.63 3.59
CA PHE A 66 -10.43 11.92 4.68
C PHE A 66 -9.98 12.90 5.78
N ARG A 67 -9.83 12.37 7.00
CA ARG A 67 -9.22 13.08 8.13
C ARG A 67 -8.26 12.15 8.86
N CYS A 68 -7.22 12.72 9.44
CA CYS A 68 -6.38 11.99 10.38
C CYS A 68 -7.17 11.66 11.66
N TRP A 69 -6.90 10.50 12.22
CA TRP A 69 -7.41 10.05 13.51
C TRP A 69 -6.26 9.72 14.45
#